data_AF-A0A9D3V019-F1
#
_entry.id   AF-A0A9D3V019-F1
#
_cell.length_a   1.000
_cell.length_b   1.000
_cell.length_c   1.000
_cell.angle_alpha   90.00
_cell.angle_beta   90.00
_cell.angle_gamma   90.00
#
_symmetry.space_group_name_H-M   'P 1'
#
loop_
_entity.id
_entity.type
_entity.pdbx_description
1 polymer ?
#
loop_
_entity_poly.entity_id
_entity_poly.type
_entity_poly.pdbx_seq_one_letter_code
_entity_poly.pdbx_strand_id
1 'polypeptide(L)'
;MVVTVTTIITNDAGQDLKLRSSSHGSPPDPIKNTATATFLQTLPTNYVNGAFVYKVNDTFSWIVFWTPDDQVFTKLFKISDPIPREQAASNPRQGHSEDEIIYAGYKYTV
;
A
#
# COMPACT_ATOMS: atom_id res chain seq x y z
N MET A 1 17.78 -15.33 1.27
CA MET A 1 18.20 -14.22 0.39
C MET A 1 17.21 -13.08 0.60
N VAL A 2 17.64 -11.83 0.48
CA VAL A 2 16.79 -10.64 0.64
C VAL A 2 16.96 -9.73 -0.56
N VAL A 3 15.94 -8.93 -0.86
CA VAL A 3 15.94 -7.88 -1.88
C VAL A 3 15.72 -6.55 -1.17
N THR A 4 16.52 -5.54 -1.53
CA THR A 4 16.32 -4.17 -1.04
C THR A 4 15.64 -3.35 -2.12
N VAL A 5 14.50 -2.76 -1.80
CA VAL A 5 13.73 -1.88 -2.69
C VAL A 5 13.80 -0.45 -2.15
N THR A 6 14.11 0.51 -3.01
CA THR A 6 14.04 1.94 -2.69
C THR A 6 12.64 2.45 -3.02
N THR A 7 11.97 3.05 -2.05
CA THR A 7 10.64 3.63 -2.22
C THR A 7 10.69 5.13 -2.04
N ILE A 8 10.05 5.84 -2.96
CA ILE A 8 9.95 7.30 -2.97
C ILE A 8 8.47 7.67 -2.98
N ILE A 9 8.02 8.47 -2.03
CA ILE A 9 6.65 8.98 -1.94
C ILE A 9 6.71 10.51 -1.89
N THR A 10 6.10 11.16 -2.87
CA THR A 10 5.89 12.62 -2.89
C THR A 10 4.46 12.91 -2.46
N ASN A 11 4.30 13.72 -1.40
CA ASN A 11 3.00 14.12 -0.89
C ASN A 11 2.56 15.46 -1.50
N ASP A 12 1.53 15.43 -2.34
CA ASP A 12 0.84 16.62 -2.85
C ASP A 12 -0.67 16.58 -2.54
N ALA A 13 -1.05 15.94 -1.44
CA ALA A 13 -2.45 15.75 -1.04
C ALA A 13 -3.09 16.98 -0.39
N GLY A 14 -2.36 18.10 -0.28
CA GLY A 14 -2.80 19.32 0.40
C GLY A 14 -2.77 19.24 1.94
N GLN A 15 -2.29 18.12 2.50
CA GLN A 15 -2.25 17.83 3.94
C GLN A 15 -1.20 16.75 4.27
N ASP A 16 -0.87 16.60 5.55
CA ASP A 16 0.09 15.58 6.00
C ASP A 16 -0.49 14.16 5.84
N LEU A 17 0.30 13.26 5.24
CA LEU A 17 -0.02 11.84 5.21
C LEU A 17 0.47 11.19 6.50
N LYS A 18 -0.44 10.59 7.27
CA LYS A 18 -0.11 9.85 8.49
C LYS A 18 -0.15 8.36 8.25
N LEU A 19 0.91 7.63 8.58
CA LEU A 19 0.94 6.19 8.39
C LEU A 19 -0.10 5.54 9.33
N ARG A 20 -0.94 4.67 8.77
CA ARG A 20 -1.90 3.84 9.52
C ARG A 20 -1.37 2.43 9.69
N SER A 21 -0.84 1.86 8.62
CA SER A 21 -0.26 0.53 8.63
C SER A 21 0.76 0.36 7.50
N SER A 22 1.68 -0.55 7.73
CA SER A 22 2.60 -1.07 6.73
C SER A 22 2.61 -2.58 6.81
N SER A 23 2.59 -3.26 5.67
CA SER A 23 2.79 -4.71 5.63
C SER A 23 4.25 -5.11 5.84
N HIS A 24 5.19 -4.17 5.62
CA HIS A 24 6.61 -4.42 5.76
C HIS A 24 7.44 -3.15 5.94
N GLY A 25 8.54 -3.25 6.68
CA GLY A 25 9.46 -2.13 6.93
C GLY A 25 8.85 -1.02 7.77
N SER A 26 9.56 0.11 7.82
CA SER A 26 9.17 1.30 8.60
C SER A 26 9.08 2.52 7.67
N PRO A 27 7.96 2.68 6.92
CA PRO A 27 7.75 3.86 6.11
C PRO A 27 7.74 5.14 6.97
N PRO A 28 8.14 6.29 6.42
CA PRO A 28 8.10 7.56 7.14
C PRO A 28 6.68 7.92 7.60
N ASP A 29 6.58 8.40 8.85
CA ASP A 29 5.35 8.88 9.47
C ASP A 29 5.62 10.12 10.36
N PRO A 30 5.02 11.29 10.07
CA PRO A 30 4.21 11.61 8.89
C PRO A 30 5.06 11.96 7.66
N ILE A 31 4.46 11.90 6.47
CA ILE A 31 5.00 12.59 5.28
C ILE A 31 4.31 13.94 5.17
N LYS A 32 5.07 15.03 5.36
CA LYS A 32 4.55 16.40 5.35
C LYS A 32 3.98 16.81 3.99
N ASN A 33 2.98 17.69 3.97
CA ASN A 33 2.47 18.24 2.71
C ASN A 33 3.62 18.86 1.89
N THR A 34 3.63 18.64 0.58
CA THR A 34 4.68 19.01 -0.39
C THR A 34 6.06 18.36 -0.16
N ALA A 35 6.21 17.51 0.84
CA ALA A 35 7.47 16.81 1.09
C ALA A 35 7.59 15.53 0.27
N THR A 36 8.82 15.18 -0.05
CA THR A 36 9.18 13.87 -0.61
C THR A 36 9.91 13.05 0.45
N ALA A 37 9.49 11.80 0.62
CA ALA A 37 10.05 10.84 1.54
C ALA A 37 10.69 9.69 0.76
N THR A 38 11.95 9.38 1.07
CA THR A 38 12.69 8.26 0.48
C THR A 38 13.12 7.29 1.57
N PHE A 39 12.85 6.00 1.39
CA PHE A 39 13.20 4.97 2.37
C PHE A 39 13.49 3.62 1.70
N LEU A 40 14.23 2.77 2.40
CA LEU A 40 14.59 1.43 1.93
C LEU A 40 13.70 0.38 2.61
N GLN A 41 13.38 -0.67 1.86
CA GLN A 41 12.68 -1.84 2.37
C GLN A 41 13.47 -3.09 2.04
N THR A 42 13.82 -3.86 3.08
CA THR A 42 14.54 -5.12 2.94
C THR A 42 13.57 -6.28 3.04
N LEU A 43 13.31 -6.96 1.93
CA LEU A 43 12.27 -7.97 1.80
C LEU A 43 12.87 -9.38 1.65
N PRO A 44 12.22 -10.42 2.16
CA PRO A 44 12.55 -11.79 1.77
C PRO A 44 12.41 -11.98 0.25
N THR A 45 13.28 -12.77 -0.40
CA THR A 45 13.19 -13.00 -1.85
C THR A 45 11.89 -13.72 -2.29
N ASN A 46 11.19 -14.40 -1.37
CA ASN A 46 9.89 -15.03 -1.62
C ASN A 46 8.69 -14.12 -1.29
N TYR A 47 8.92 -12.84 -0.99
CA TYR A 47 7.86 -11.88 -0.71
C TYR A 47 7.07 -11.59 -1.99
N VAL A 48 5.73 -11.61 -1.93
CA VAL A 48 4.86 -11.56 -3.11
C VAL A 48 4.40 -10.14 -3.43
N ASN A 49 4.09 -9.35 -2.41
CA ASN A 49 3.58 -7.98 -2.53
C ASN A 49 3.56 -7.29 -1.16
N GLY A 50 3.64 -5.95 -1.15
CA GLY A 50 3.49 -5.15 0.05
C GLY A 50 2.45 -4.04 -0.09
N ALA A 51 2.09 -3.44 1.04
CA ALA A 51 1.10 -2.38 1.14
C ALA A 51 1.47 -1.32 2.20
N PHE A 52 1.26 -0.05 1.87
CA PHE A 52 1.22 1.07 2.82
C PHE A 52 -0.17 1.65 2.88
N VAL A 53 -0.66 1.93 4.07
CA VAL A 53 -1.92 2.65 4.26
C VAL A 53 -1.61 3.97 4.95
N TYR A 54 -1.87 5.07 4.26
CA TYR A 54 -1.77 6.41 4.81
C TYR A 54 -3.18 6.98 5.05
N LYS A 55 -3.40 7.61 6.19
CA LYS A 55 -4.52 8.52 6.41
C LYS A 55 -4.21 9.82 5.68
N VAL A 56 -5.13 10.24 4.82
CA VAL A 56 -5.06 11.51 4.10
C VAL A 56 -5.75 12.59 4.94
N ASN A 57 -7.01 12.34 5.32
CA ASN A 57 -7.76 13.15 6.31
C ASN A 57 -8.72 12.28 7.11
N ASP A 58 -9.66 12.88 7.83
CA ASP A 58 -10.69 12.17 8.60
C ASP A 58 -11.69 11.40 7.73
N THR A 59 -11.68 11.63 6.41
CA THR A 59 -12.58 10.99 5.46
C THR A 59 -11.89 9.89 4.66
N PHE A 60 -10.62 10.06 4.28
CA PHE A 60 -9.95 9.21 3.30
C PHE A 60 -8.66 8.55 3.80
N SER A 61 -8.47 7.31 3.36
CA SER A 61 -7.21 6.56 3.41
C SER A 61 -6.70 6.29 2.00
N TRP A 62 -5.40 6.46 1.82
CA TRP A 62 -4.67 6.16 0.60
C TRP A 62 -3.91 4.86 0.81
N ILE A 63 -4.12 3.88 -0.06
CA ILE A 63 -3.39 2.62 -0.04
C ILE A 63 -2.46 2.55 -1.24
N VAL A 64 -1.22 2.16 -1.00
CA VAL A 64 -0.19 1.93 -2.01
C VAL A 64 0.18 0.46 -1.96
N PHE A 65 -0.11 -0.28 -3.02
CA PHE A 65 0.36 -1.64 -3.25
C PHE A 65 1.58 -1.61 -4.13
N TRP A 66 2.52 -2.50 -3.85
CA TRP A 66 3.68 -2.67 -4.70
C TRP A 66 4.11 -4.12 -4.73
N THR A 67 4.87 -4.48 -5.76
CA THR A 67 5.34 -5.84 -6.01
C THR A 67 6.86 -5.85 -6.18
N PRO A 68 7.53 -7.01 -6.02
CA PRO A 68 8.97 -7.11 -6.24
C PRO A 68 9.42 -6.85 -7.68
N ASP A 69 8.53 -6.91 -8.66
CA ASP A 69 8.79 -6.63 -10.07
C ASP A 69 8.45 -5.18 -10.46
N ASP A 70 8.58 -4.25 -9.51
CA ASP A 70 8.39 -2.81 -9.67
C ASP A 70 7.00 -2.37 -10.16
N GLN A 71 5.96 -3.19 -9.98
CA GLN A 71 4.59 -2.75 -10.20
C GLN A 71 4.09 -2.00 -8.97
N VAL A 72 3.48 -0.84 -9.18
CA VAL A 72 2.89 -0.01 -8.12
C VAL A 72 1.44 0.31 -8.48
N PHE A 73 0.54 0.07 -7.53
CA PHE A 73 -0.87 0.36 -7.67
C PHE A 73 -1.35 1.16 -6.47
N THR A 74 -2.31 2.04 -6.69
CA THR A 74 -2.80 2.87 -5.61
C THR A 74 -4.28 3.16 -5.72
N LYS A 75 -4.94 3.28 -4.55
CA LYS A 75 -6.37 3.58 -4.47
C LYS A 75 -6.68 4.37 -3.20
N LEU A 76 -7.64 5.29 -3.32
CA LEU A 76 -8.23 6.03 -2.22
C LEU A 76 -9.51 5.34 -1.76
N PHE A 77 -9.69 5.24 -0.44
CA PHE A 77 -10.85 4.65 0.22
C PHE A 77 -11.42 5.63 1.23
N LYS A 78 -12.73 5.62 1.43
CA LYS A 78 -13.33 6.30 2.60
C LYS A 78 -13.05 5.48 3.85
N ILE A 79 -12.72 6.13 4.96
CA ILE A 79 -12.40 5.46 6.24
C ILE A 79 -13.62 4.73 6.82
N SER A 80 -14.83 5.21 6.51
CA SER A 80 -16.09 4.59 6.89
C SER A 80 -16.37 3.28 6.15
N ASP A 81 -15.73 3.10 4.99
CA ASP A 81 -15.97 1.93 4.16
C ASP A 81 -15.03 0.83 4.68
N PRO A 82 -15.55 -0.38 4.97
CA PRO A 82 -14.68 -1.49 5.31
C PRO A 82 -13.74 -1.71 4.12
N ILE A 83 -12.44 -1.49 4.31
CA ILE A 83 -11.44 -1.81 3.30
C ILE A 83 -11.52 -3.33 3.11
N PRO A 84 -12.05 -3.85 1.99
CA PRO A 84 -12.14 -5.28 1.81
C PRO A 84 -10.70 -5.80 1.82
N ARG A 85 -10.40 -6.73 2.73
CA ARG A 85 -9.05 -7.29 2.91
C ARG A 85 -8.45 -7.80 1.59
N GLU A 86 -9.32 -8.18 0.68
CA GLU A 86 -9.05 -8.64 -0.69
C GLU A 86 -8.59 -7.50 -1.62
N GLN A 87 -9.20 -6.32 -1.57
CA GLN A 87 -8.75 -5.14 -2.32
C GLN A 87 -7.47 -4.53 -1.74
N ALA A 88 -7.18 -4.81 -0.46
CA ALA A 88 -5.94 -4.44 0.21
C ALA A 88 -4.76 -5.39 -0.06
N ALA A 89 -4.97 -6.47 -0.81
CA ALA A 89 -3.94 -7.47 -1.07
C ALA A 89 -3.84 -7.88 -2.54
N SER A 90 -4.80 -7.50 -3.38
CA SER A 90 -4.85 -7.90 -4.79
C SER A 90 -3.90 -7.07 -5.66
N ASN A 91 -2.91 -7.76 -6.22
CA ASN A 91 -2.09 -7.28 -7.30
C ASN A 91 -2.88 -7.41 -8.63
N PRO A 92 -3.20 -6.34 -9.37
CA PRO A 92 -4.00 -6.42 -10.60
C PRO A 92 -3.13 -6.88 -11.78
N ARG A 93 -2.72 -8.14 -11.77
CA ARG A 93 -2.12 -8.77 -12.96
C ARG A 93 -3.15 -9.34 -13.95
N GLN A 94 -4.45 -9.13 -13.71
CA GLN A 94 -5.48 -9.50 -14.68
C GLN A 94 -6.49 -8.37 -14.82
N GLY A 95 -6.41 -7.65 -15.93
CA GLY A 95 -7.55 -6.87 -16.38
C GLY A 95 -8.65 -7.83 -16.81
N HIS A 96 -9.81 -7.79 -16.16
CA HIS A 96 -11.09 -8.15 -16.75
C HIS A 96 -12.24 -7.64 -15.86
N SER A 97 -13.13 -6.85 -16.48
CA SER A 97 -14.54 -6.52 -16.18
C SER A 97 -14.98 -6.17 -14.75
N GLU A 98 -15.73 -5.07 -14.64
CA GLU A 98 -16.15 -4.37 -13.42
C GLU A 98 -17.02 -5.14 -12.40
N ASP A 99 -17.35 -6.43 -12.57
CA ASP A 99 -18.43 -7.04 -11.76
C ASP A 99 -18.20 -8.48 -11.25
N GLU A 100 -17.00 -9.05 -11.32
CA GLU A 100 -16.79 -10.38 -10.77
C GLU A 100 -15.36 -10.57 -10.26
N ILE A 101 -15.16 -10.49 -8.93
CA ILE A 101 -13.86 -10.73 -8.32
C ILE A 101 -13.93 -12.07 -7.57
N ILE A 102 -13.25 -13.09 -8.09
CA ILE A 102 -13.01 -14.35 -7.41
C ILE A 102 -11.51 -14.50 -7.07
N TYR A 103 -11.24 -14.87 -5.80
CA TYR A 103 -10.01 -15.44 -5.20
C TYR A 103 -8.80 -14.48 -4.99
N ALA A 104 -7.89 -14.65 -4.03
CA ALA A 104 -7.61 -15.72 -3.06
C ALA A 104 -7.17 -15.13 -1.71
N GLY A 105 -7.71 -15.66 -0.61
CA GLY A 105 -7.39 -15.22 0.74
C GLY A 105 -6.08 -15.79 1.28
N TYR A 106 -5.25 -14.93 1.87
CA TYR A 106 -4.19 -15.34 2.81
C TYR A 106 -4.71 -15.15 4.24
N LYS A 107 -4.87 -16.27 4.96
CA LYS A 107 -5.15 -16.27 6.40
C LYS A 107 -3.84 -16.04 7.15
N TYR A 108 -3.79 -15.02 7.99
CA TYR A 108 -2.81 -14.95 9.08
C TYR A 108 -3.39 -15.75 10.25
N THR A 109 -2.67 -16.76 10.71
CA THR A 109 -2.88 -17.38 12.03
C THR A 109 -1.89 -16.80 13.01
N VAL A 110 -2.39 -16.57 14.23
CA VAL A 110 -1.79 -15.86 15.38
C VAL A 110 -0.38 -16.33 15.72
#